data_AF-A0A0K2YJM3-F1
#
_entry.id   AF-A0A0K2YJM3-F1
#
_cell.length_a   1.000
_cell.length_b   1.000
_cell.length_c   1.000
_cell.angle_alpha   90.00
_cell.angle_beta   90.00
_cell.angle_gamma   90.00
#
_symmetry.space_group_name_H-M   'P 1'
#
loop_
_entity.id
_entity.type
_entity.pdbx_description
1 polymer ?
#
loop_
_entity_poly.entity_id
_entity_poly.type
_entity_poly.pdbx_seq_one_letter_code
_entity_poly.pdbx_strand_id
1 'polypeptide(L)'
;MSADLADAGFALAALCAAMAVAAALVYRISGLDRALSVPAATLRGAAQLAVVSLVLAAALRHLWSAVAVLLVMFAAASVTAARRSKAGRSGLWLTVALAVGITAALTPMLASGVVPLEGVALIPIGGIVLGNAMTSTSLAAKRALDSIDQRHGEVEAALSLGLDERDSRMLVVHDVAADALLPGLDQTRTVGLVTLPGAFVGVLLASGSAVQAGAVQILVLVGLLLAQTCSVAVTMELVARGLVRR
;
A
#
# COMPACT_ATOMS: atom_id res chain seq x y z
N MET A 1 5.70 12.21 -36.37
CA MET A 1 5.32 11.11 -35.44
C MET A 1 6.47 10.63 -34.56
N SER A 2 7.68 10.30 -35.06
CA SER A 2 8.84 9.94 -34.21
C SER A 2 9.52 11.15 -33.56
N ALA A 3 9.59 12.29 -34.24
CA ALA A 3 10.10 13.55 -33.67
C ALA A 3 9.14 14.13 -32.60
N ASP A 4 7.82 14.07 -32.82
CA ASP A 4 6.82 14.55 -31.85
C ASP A 4 6.82 13.74 -30.55
N LEU A 5 7.07 12.43 -30.61
CA LEU A 5 7.24 11.60 -29.41
C LEU A 5 8.53 11.92 -28.65
N ALA A 6 9.61 12.26 -29.35
CA ALA A 6 10.89 12.62 -28.75
C ALA A 6 10.81 13.99 -28.05
N ASP A 7 10.21 14.99 -28.70
CA ASP A 7 9.98 16.32 -28.10
C ASP A 7 8.99 16.26 -26.93
N ALA A 8 7.93 15.45 -27.04
CA ALA A 8 7.02 15.18 -25.92
C ALA A 8 7.75 14.48 -24.76
N GLY A 9 8.70 13.58 -25.05
CA GLY A 9 9.53 12.91 -24.04
C GLY A 9 10.45 13.85 -23.29
N PHE A 10 11.16 14.74 -24.00
CA PHE A 10 12.03 15.75 -23.38
C PHE A 10 11.23 16.80 -22.60
N ALA A 11 10.12 17.30 -23.16
CA ALA A 11 9.25 18.25 -22.49
C ALA A 11 8.64 17.66 -21.21
N LEU A 12 8.18 16.40 -21.26
CA LEU A 12 7.67 15.68 -20.10
C LEU A 12 8.75 15.49 -19.03
N ALA A 13 9.94 15.05 -19.42
CA ALA A 13 11.05 14.84 -18.49
C ALA A 13 11.50 16.15 -17.82
N ALA A 14 11.60 17.24 -18.59
CA ALA A 14 11.92 18.57 -18.08
C ALA A 14 10.86 19.08 -17.11
N LEU A 15 9.57 18.89 -17.43
CA LEU A 15 8.46 19.27 -16.55
C LEU A 15 8.46 18.47 -15.24
N CYS A 16 8.63 17.14 -15.31
CA CYS A 16 8.74 16.30 -14.11
C CYS A 16 9.93 16.71 -13.24
N ALA A 17 11.08 17.01 -13.85
CA ALA A 17 12.27 17.49 -13.12
C ALA A 17 12.01 18.86 -12.46
N ALA A 18 11.40 19.81 -13.18
CA ALA A 18 11.05 21.12 -12.63
C ALA A 18 10.08 20.99 -11.44
N MET A 19 9.05 20.16 -11.55
CA MET A 19 8.11 19.89 -10.45
C MET A 19 8.80 19.24 -9.25
N ALA A 20 9.70 18.28 -9.47
CA ALA A 20 10.45 17.64 -8.40
C ALA A 20 11.39 18.61 -7.68
N VAL A 21 12.07 19.50 -8.43
CA VAL A 21 12.92 20.56 -7.87
C VAL A 21 12.10 21.58 -7.09
N ALA A 22 10.95 22.02 -7.63
CA ALA A 22 10.05 22.93 -6.93
C ALA A 22 9.55 22.32 -5.61
N ALA A 23 9.11 21.06 -5.63
CA ALA A 23 8.70 20.33 -4.44
C ALA A 23 9.85 20.20 -3.42
N ALA A 24 11.07 19.90 -3.87
CA ALA A 24 12.26 19.85 -3.00
C ALA A 24 12.58 21.22 -2.37
N LEU A 25 12.44 22.31 -3.13
CA LEU A 25 12.66 23.67 -2.66
C LEU A 25 11.63 24.07 -1.60
N VAL A 26 10.35 23.76 -1.82
CA VAL A 26 9.29 23.98 -0.82
C VAL A 26 9.58 23.16 0.44
N TYR A 27 9.96 21.89 0.30
CA TYR A 27 10.35 21.04 1.43
C TYR A 27 11.51 21.63 2.25
N ARG A 28 12.49 22.24 1.57
CA ARG A 28 13.61 22.95 2.20
C ARG A 28 13.17 24.19 2.95
N ILE A 29 12.34 25.03 2.33
CA ILE A 29 11.90 26.32 2.92
C ILE A 29 10.97 26.07 4.12
N SER A 30 10.13 25.04 4.07
CA SER A 30 9.21 24.68 5.14
C SER A 30 9.88 23.99 6.34
N GLY A 31 11.19 23.73 6.30
CA GLY A 31 11.91 23.10 7.41
C GLY A 31 11.52 21.62 7.66
N LEU A 32 10.88 20.95 6.70
CA LEU A 32 10.58 19.53 6.81
C LEU A 32 11.88 18.73 6.66
N ASP A 33 12.08 17.77 7.57
CA ASP A 33 13.34 17.14 8.01
C ASP A 33 14.15 16.34 6.96
N ARG A 34 13.95 16.55 5.65
CA ARG A 34 14.76 15.94 4.56
C ARG A 34 14.40 16.52 3.19
N ALA A 35 15.05 17.62 2.82
CA ALA A 35 15.02 18.23 1.49
C ALA A 35 15.17 17.27 0.31
N LEU A 36 16.00 16.24 0.49
CA LEU A 36 16.35 15.27 -0.57
C LEU A 36 15.38 14.09 -0.65
N SER A 37 14.38 13.99 0.25
CA SER A 37 13.43 12.88 0.26
C SER A 37 12.60 12.82 -1.02
N VAL A 38 12.12 13.98 -1.50
CA VAL A 38 11.33 14.11 -2.72
C VAL A 38 12.13 13.71 -3.97
N PRO A 39 13.30 14.32 -4.29
CA PRO A 39 14.02 13.97 -5.50
C PRO A 39 14.55 12.52 -5.49
N ALA A 40 14.96 11.99 -4.33
CA ALA A 40 15.37 10.59 -4.23
C ALA A 40 14.20 9.62 -4.45
N ALA A 41 13.00 9.93 -3.96
CA ALA A 41 11.80 9.15 -4.22
C ALA A 41 11.39 9.20 -5.69
N THR A 42 11.45 10.39 -6.32
CA THR A 42 11.15 10.55 -7.74
C THR A 42 12.10 9.75 -8.62
N LEU A 43 13.42 9.85 -8.38
CA LEU A 43 14.41 9.12 -9.17
C LEU A 43 14.27 7.60 -8.99
N ARG A 44 14.08 7.14 -7.75
CA ARG A 44 13.86 5.72 -7.46
C ARG A 44 12.58 5.21 -8.10
N GLY A 45 11.49 5.97 -8.02
CA GLY A 45 10.21 5.64 -8.64
C GLY A 45 10.31 5.54 -10.16
N ALA A 46 10.96 6.52 -10.81
CA ALA A 46 11.19 6.51 -12.24
C ALA A 46 12.02 5.30 -12.69
N ALA A 47 13.13 5.02 -11.99
CA ALA A 47 13.96 3.86 -12.28
C ALA A 47 13.21 2.53 -12.08
N GLN A 48 12.44 2.40 -10.99
CA GLN A 48 11.62 1.22 -10.73
C GLN A 48 10.56 1.03 -11.80
N LEU A 49 9.88 2.10 -12.22
CA LEU A 49 8.84 2.02 -13.24
C LEU A 49 9.41 1.65 -14.62
N ALA A 50 10.59 2.17 -14.97
CA ALA A 50 11.29 1.81 -16.20
C ALA A 50 11.70 0.32 -16.23
N VAL A 51 12.17 -0.21 -15.10
CA VAL A 51 12.46 -1.65 -14.99
C VAL A 51 11.17 -2.48 -15.05
N VAL A 52 10.14 -2.07 -14.31
CA VAL A 52 8.86 -2.79 -14.27
C VAL A 52 8.18 -2.79 -15.63
N SER A 53 8.21 -1.69 -16.40
CA SER A 53 7.62 -1.64 -17.74
C SER A 53 8.30 -2.59 -18.71
N LEU A 54 9.62 -2.76 -18.61
CA LEU A 54 10.38 -3.73 -19.40
C LEU A 54 10.02 -5.17 -19.02
N VAL A 55 9.86 -5.44 -17.72
CA VAL A 55 9.47 -6.76 -17.20
C VAL A 55 8.03 -7.10 -17.55
N LEU A 56 7.11 -6.13 -17.50
CA LEU A 56 5.69 -6.36 -17.77
C LEU A 56 5.46 -6.83 -19.21
N ALA A 57 6.19 -6.28 -20.18
CA ALA A 57 6.13 -6.74 -21.56
C ALA A 57 6.48 -8.24 -21.73
N ALA A 58 7.36 -8.77 -20.87
CA ALA A 58 7.68 -10.19 -20.83
C ALA A 58 6.71 -11.01 -19.96
N ALA A 59 6.24 -10.43 -18.84
CA ALA A 59 5.48 -11.12 -17.82
C ALA A 59 4.00 -11.35 -18.18
N LEU A 60 3.43 -10.55 -19.08
CA LEU A 60 2.03 -10.66 -19.49
C LEU A 60 1.74 -11.88 -20.39
N ARG A 61 2.78 -12.55 -20.90
CA ARG A 61 2.63 -13.69 -21.83
C ARG A 61 2.22 -14.99 -21.18
N HIS A 62 2.53 -15.20 -19.90
CA HIS A 62 2.23 -16.45 -19.19
C HIS A 62 1.76 -16.21 -17.76
N LEU A 63 0.90 -17.11 -17.25
CA LEU A 63 0.39 -17.02 -15.88
C LEU A 63 1.50 -17.20 -14.84
N TRP A 64 2.48 -18.08 -15.10
CA TRP A 64 3.59 -18.31 -14.18
C TRP A 64 4.46 -17.06 -13.99
N SER A 65 4.65 -16.26 -15.04
CA SER A 65 5.41 -15.01 -14.94
C SER A 65 4.64 -13.93 -14.19
N ALA A 66 3.31 -13.90 -14.30
CA ALA A 66 2.48 -13.02 -13.48
C ALA A 66 2.57 -13.35 -11.98
N VAL A 67 2.53 -14.65 -11.63
CA VAL A 67 2.72 -15.10 -10.24
C VAL A 67 4.12 -14.75 -9.74
N ALA A 68 5.16 -14.96 -10.55
CA ALA A 68 6.54 -14.60 -10.18
C ALA A 68 6.67 -13.09 -9.91
N VAL A 69 6.08 -12.24 -10.75
CA VAL A 69 6.06 -10.78 -10.52
C VAL A 69 5.33 -10.43 -9.23
N LEU A 70 4.17 -11.03 -8.96
CA LEU A 70 3.43 -10.79 -7.72
C LEU A 70 4.21 -11.22 -6.48
N LEU A 71 4.97 -12.32 -6.55
CA LEU A 71 5.85 -12.75 -5.45
C LEU A 71 6.98 -11.74 -5.19
N VAL A 72 7.60 -11.23 -6.25
CA VAL A 72 8.63 -10.16 -6.13
C VAL A 72 8.03 -8.90 -5.52
N MET A 73 6.83 -8.50 -5.98
CA MET A 73 6.11 -7.37 -5.42
C MET A 73 5.79 -7.61 -3.94
N PHE A 74 5.32 -8.80 -3.57
CA PHE A 74 5.00 -9.16 -2.19
C PHE A 74 6.22 -9.08 -1.28
N ALA A 75 7.37 -9.59 -1.72
CA ALA A 75 8.64 -9.48 -1.00
C ALA A 75 9.05 -8.01 -0.82
N ALA A 76 8.99 -7.21 -1.89
CA ALA A 76 9.30 -5.79 -1.83
C ALA A 76 8.36 -5.02 -0.89
N ALA A 77 7.06 -5.33 -0.91
CA ALA A 77 6.06 -4.75 -0.04
C ALA A 77 6.32 -5.12 1.43
N SER A 78 6.65 -6.38 1.72
CA SER A 78 6.96 -6.86 3.06
C SER A 78 8.19 -6.17 3.65
N VAL A 79 9.28 -6.08 2.88
CA VAL A 79 10.49 -5.33 3.29
C VAL A 79 10.18 -3.85 3.49
N THR A 80 9.37 -3.26 2.62
CA THR A 80 8.99 -1.85 2.72
C THR A 80 8.13 -1.59 3.95
N ALA A 81 7.16 -2.46 4.26
CA ALA A 81 6.33 -2.35 5.45
C ALA A 81 7.17 -2.47 6.73
N ALA A 82 8.08 -3.45 6.80
CA ALA A 82 9.00 -3.63 7.91
C ALA A 82 9.92 -2.41 8.13
N ARG A 83 10.44 -1.82 7.05
CA ARG A 83 11.28 -0.61 7.15
C ARG A 83 10.47 0.61 7.58
N ARG A 84 9.26 0.79 7.06
CA ARG A 84 8.40 1.95 7.35
C ARG A 84 7.80 1.90 8.77
N SER A 85 7.60 0.72 9.34
CA SER A 85 7.09 0.56 10.71
C SER A 85 8.11 0.96 11.79
N LYS A 86 9.40 1.00 11.44
CA LYS A 86 10.53 1.19 12.39
C LYS A 86 10.62 0.10 13.47
N ALA A 87 10.13 -1.11 13.20
CA ALA A 87 10.12 -2.24 14.14
C ALA A 87 11.42 -3.09 14.13
N GLY A 88 12.53 -2.56 13.63
CA GLY A 88 13.79 -3.30 13.51
C GLY A 88 13.64 -4.65 12.78
N ARG A 89 14.26 -5.71 13.31
CA ARG A 89 14.19 -7.08 12.75
C ARG A 89 12.82 -7.74 12.96
N SER A 90 12.07 -7.33 13.98
CA SER A 90 10.75 -7.89 14.28
C SER A 90 9.71 -7.51 13.23
N GLY A 91 9.96 -6.44 12.46
CA GLY A 91 9.12 -6.01 11.35
C GLY A 91 8.87 -7.07 10.27
N LEU A 92 9.69 -8.13 10.20
CA LEU A 92 9.45 -9.26 9.28
C LEU A 92 8.12 -9.99 9.57
N TRP A 93 7.62 -9.97 10.81
CA TRP A 93 6.31 -10.51 11.16
C TRP A 93 5.15 -9.81 10.44
N LEU A 94 5.34 -8.57 10.00
CA LEU A 94 4.33 -7.86 9.19
C LEU A 94 4.07 -8.53 7.84
N THR A 95 4.97 -9.40 7.38
CA THR A 95 4.73 -10.25 6.20
C THR A 95 3.49 -11.12 6.39
N VAL A 96 3.23 -11.61 7.62
CA VAL A 96 2.04 -12.41 7.93
C VAL A 96 0.78 -11.55 7.81
N ALA A 97 0.80 -10.32 8.35
CA ALA A 97 -0.32 -9.39 8.22
C ALA A 97 -0.64 -9.09 6.75
N LEU A 98 0.37 -8.85 5.91
CA LEU A 98 0.19 -8.64 4.48
C LEU A 98 -0.35 -9.89 3.78
N ALA A 99 0.20 -11.06 4.07
CA ALA A 99 -0.26 -12.31 3.49
C ALA A 99 -1.75 -12.51 3.77
N VAL A 100 -2.16 -12.37 5.03
CA VAL A 100 -3.56 -12.51 5.44
C VAL A 100 -4.46 -11.53 4.70
N GLY A 101 -4.11 -10.24 4.66
CA GLY A 101 -4.92 -9.24 3.96
C GLY A 101 -5.07 -9.49 2.47
N ILE A 102 -3.98 -9.83 1.78
CA ILE A 102 -4.02 -10.12 0.35
C ILE A 102 -4.83 -11.38 0.09
N THR A 103 -4.62 -12.45 0.86
CA THR A 103 -5.39 -13.68 0.70
C THR A 103 -6.88 -13.44 0.96
N ALA A 104 -7.23 -12.61 1.94
CA ALA A 104 -8.62 -12.30 2.26
C ALA A 104 -9.35 -11.61 1.10
N ALA A 105 -8.66 -10.73 0.35
CA ALA A 105 -9.27 -10.02 -0.79
C ALA A 105 -9.16 -10.78 -2.12
N LEU A 106 -7.97 -11.29 -2.47
CA LEU A 106 -7.76 -11.91 -3.78
C LEU A 106 -8.45 -13.27 -3.89
N THR A 107 -8.52 -14.06 -2.82
CA THR A 107 -9.16 -15.39 -2.88
C THR A 107 -10.63 -15.32 -3.32
N PRO A 108 -11.52 -14.52 -2.69
CA PRO A 108 -12.90 -14.40 -3.16
C PRO A 108 -13.02 -13.74 -4.54
N MET A 109 -12.15 -12.78 -4.88
CA MET A 109 -12.14 -12.16 -6.21
C MET A 109 -11.84 -13.16 -7.33
N LEU A 110 -10.89 -14.07 -7.11
CA LEU A 110 -10.52 -15.10 -8.07
C LEU A 110 -11.52 -16.27 -8.05
N ALA A 111 -11.97 -16.70 -6.87
CA ALA A 111 -12.93 -17.79 -6.72
C ALA A 111 -14.31 -17.48 -7.30
N SER A 112 -14.73 -16.21 -7.28
CA SER A 112 -15.98 -15.77 -7.90
C SER A 112 -15.94 -15.74 -9.44
N GLY A 113 -14.76 -15.88 -10.05
CA GLY A 113 -14.58 -15.79 -11.51
C GLY A 113 -14.78 -14.37 -12.09
N VAL A 114 -15.03 -13.37 -11.24
CA VAL A 114 -15.19 -11.98 -11.70
C VAL A 114 -13.86 -11.39 -12.18
N VAL A 115 -12.76 -11.78 -11.54
CA VAL A 115 -11.41 -11.42 -11.98
C VAL A 115 -10.82 -12.58 -12.78
N PRO A 116 -10.52 -12.39 -14.09
CA PRO A 116 -9.95 -13.45 -14.91
C PRO A 116 -8.54 -13.79 -14.42
N LEU A 117 -8.21 -15.09 -14.45
CA LEU A 117 -6.88 -15.63 -14.10
C LEU A 117 -5.86 -15.41 -15.22
N GLU A 118 -5.72 -14.15 -15.63
CA GLU A 118 -4.81 -13.71 -16.67
C GLU A 118 -3.84 -12.68 -16.11
N GLY A 119 -2.57 -12.72 -16.53
CA GLY A 119 -1.53 -11.81 -16.01
C GLY A 119 -1.88 -10.32 -16.17
N VAL A 120 -2.62 -9.97 -17.23
CA VAL A 120 -3.06 -8.61 -17.53
C VAL A 120 -4.03 -8.05 -16.48
N ALA A 121 -4.85 -8.89 -15.86
CA ALA A 121 -5.77 -8.48 -14.79
C ALA A 121 -5.17 -8.73 -13.40
N LEU A 122 -4.46 -9.86 -13.23
CA LEU A 122 -3.96 -10.31 -11.95
C LEU A 122 -2.85 -9.41 -11.40
N ILE A 123 -1.91 -8.96 -12.25
CA ILE A 123 -0.79 -8.11 -11.80
C ILE A 123 -1.29 -6.73 -11.33
N PRO A 124 -2.13 -5.99 -12.09
CA PRO A 124 -2.62 -4.69 -11.63
C PRO A 124 -3.49 -4.79 -10.37
N ILE A 125 -4.44 -5.73 -10.32
CA ILE A 125 -5.33 -5.88 -9.15
C ILE A 125 -4.53 -6.30 -7.93
N GLY A 126 -3.68 -7.33 -8.07
CA GLY A 126 -2.80 -7.78 -7.00
C GLY A 126 -1.86 -6.68 -6.52
N GLY A 127 -1.30 -5.89 -7.45
CA GLY A 127 -0.44 -4.76 -7.13
C GLY A 127 -1.13 -3.65 -6.35
N ILE A 128 -2.35 -3.27 -6.74
CA ILE A 128 -3.14 -2.25 -6.05
C ILE A 128 -3.55 -2.73 -4.65
N VAL A 129 -4.00 -3.98 -4.52
CA VAL A 129 -4.34 -4.61 -3.22
C VAL A 129 -3.11 -4.64 -2.31
N LEU A 130 -1.99 -5.14 -2.82
CA LEU A 130 -0.74 -5.25 -2.08
C LEU A 130 -0.21 -3.89 -1.62
N GLY A 131 -0.22 -2.88 -2.50
CA GLY A 131 0.28 -1.53 -2.17
C GLY A 131 -0.54 -0.85 -1.07
N ASN A 132 -1.87 -0.99 -1.10
CA ASN A 132 -2.76 -0.46 -0.07
C ASN A 132 -2.62 -1.22 1.26
N ALA A 133 -2.57 -2.56 1.22
CA ALA A 133 -2.32 -3.39 2.39
C ALA A 133 -0.96 -3.05 3.04
N MET A 134 0.10 -2.91 2.24
CA MET A 134 1.43 -2.47 2.68
C MET A 134 1.38 -1.13 3.42
N THR A 135 0.70 -0.15 2.83
CA THR A 135 0.62 1.19 3.40
C THR A 135 -0.10 1.17 4.75
N SER A 136 -1.29 0.56 4.82
CA SER A 136 -2.06 0.46 6.07
C SER A 136 -1.34 -0.36 7.14
N THR A 137 -0.72 -1.49 6.79
CA THR A 137 0.09 -2.32 7.72
C THR A 137 1.24 -1.51 8.31
N SER A 138 2.01 -0.84 7.46
CA SER A 138 3.18 -0.08 7.91
C SER A 138 2.81 1.10 8.82
N LEU A 139 1.67 1.75 8.53
CA LEU A 139 1.16 2.87 9.30
C LEU A 139 0.57 2.41 10.63
N ALA A 140 -0.22 1.33 10.65
CA ALA A 140 -0.77 0.73 11.85
C ALA A 140 0.35 0.28 12.80
N ALA A 141 1.33 -0.46 12.29
CA ALA A 141 2.48 -0.92 13.08
C ALA A 141 3.26 0.26 13.67
N LYS A 142 3.55 1.27 12.85
CA LYS A 142 4.29 2.46 13.30
C LYS A 142 3.54 3.18 14.43
N ARG A 143 2.26 3.46 14.24
CA ARG A 143 1.42 4.19 15.22
C ARG A 143 1.22 3.39 16.50
N ALA A 144 1.00 2.08 16.39
CA ALA A 144 0.89 1.19 17.54
C ALA A 144 2.18 1.18 18.38
N LEU A 145 3.35 1.07 17.73
CA LEU A 145 4.65 1.11 18.41
C LEU A 145 4.94 2.47 19.03
N ASP A 146 4.65 3.57 18.31
CA ASP A 146 4.79 4.93 18.85
C ASP A 146 3.88 5.13 20.09
N SER A 147 2.66 4.59 20.07
CA SER A 147 1.72 4.67 21.20
C SER A 147 2.20 3.87 22.41
N ILE A 148 2.74 2.66 22.22
CA ILE A 148 3.33 1.88 23.31
C ILE A 148 4.51 2.62 23.93
N ASP A 149 5.40 3.21 23.13
CA ASP A 149 6.55 3.95 23.63
C ASP A 149 6.12 5.20 24.43
N GLN A 150 5.07 5.91 23.97
CA GLN A 150 4.59 7.15 24.61
C GLN A 150 3.73 6.90 25.84
N ARG A 151 2.91 5.85 25.82
CA ARG A 151 1.91 5.51 26.86
C ARG A 151 2.32 4.25 27.62
N HIS A 152 3.62 4.00 27.76
CA HIS A 152 4.14 2.81 28.44
C HIS A 152 3.60 2.67 29.87
N GLY A 153 3.43 3.78 30.59
CA GLY A 153 2.85 3.78 31.95
C GLY A 153 1.41 3.25 32.00
N GLU A 154 0.61 3.41 30.95
CA GLU A 154 -0.74 2.85 30.89
C GLU A 154 -0.72 1.33 30.71
N VAL A 155 0.26 0.81 29.96
CA VAL A 155 0.48 -0.64 29.82
C VAL A 155 0.88 -1.25 31.16
N GLU A 156 1.82 -0.63 31.89
CA GLU A 156 2.26 -1.08 33.22
C GLU A 156 1.14 -1.01 34.27
N ALA A 157 0.27 0.00 34.19
CA ALA A 157 -0.90 0.10 35.05
C ALA A 157 -1.88 -1.05 34.80
N ALA A 158 -2.16 -1.39 33.53
CA ALA A 158 -3.01 -2.52 33.18
C ALA A 158 -2.41 -3.87 33.63
N LEU A 159 -1.10 -4.06 33.46
CA LEU A 159 -0.40 -5.24 33.98
C LEU A 159 -0.50 -5.35 35.51
N SER A 160 -0.40 -4.21 36.22
CA SER A 160 -0.53 -4.16 37.68
C SER A 160 -1.94 -4.51 38.17
N LEU A 161 -2.96 -4.31 37.31
CA LEU A 161 -4.34 -4.75 37.56
C LEU A 161 -4.56 -6.24 37.24
N GLY A 162 -3.52 -6.96 36.77
CA GLY A 162 -3.57 -8.39 36.47
C GLY A 162 -4.03 -8.72 35.05
N LEU A 163 -4.05 -7.74 34.13
CA LEU A 163 -4.32 -8.03 32.72
C LEU A 163 -3.10 -8.68 32.07
N ASP A 164 -3.34 -9.54 31.08
CA ASP A 164 -2.27 -10.12 30.27
C ASP A 164 -1.56 -9.05 29.42
N GLU A 165 -0.31 -9.32 29.02
CA GLU A 165 0.50 -8.41 28.18
C GLU A 165 -0.22 -8.01 26.89
N ARG A 166 -0.89 -8.98 26.25
CA ARG A 166 -1.65 -8.77 25.02
C ARG A 166 -2.78 -7.78 25.22
N ASP A 167 -3.58 -7.94 26.28
CA ASP A 167 -4.74 -7.08 26.54
C ASP A 167 -4.30 -5.70 27.03
N SER A 168 -3.29 -5.65 27.90
CA SER A 168 -2.68 -4.40 28.38
C SER A 168 -2.16 -3.53 27.23
N ARG A 169 -1.48 -4.13 26.25
CA ARG A 169 -1.05 -3.42 25.04
C ARG A 169 -2.20 -3.07 24.12
N MET A 170 -3.20 -3.94 23.97
CA MET A 170 -4.33 -3.73 23.08
C MET A 170 -5.11 -2.45 23.43
N LEU A 171 -5.26 -2.15 24.73
CA LEU A 171 -5.89 -0.91 25.21
C LEU A 171 -5.22 0.36 24.70
N VAL A 172 -3.92 0.32 24.45
CA VAL A 172 -3.11 1.47 24.03
C VAL A 172 -3.01 1.57 22.51
N VAL A 173 -3.07 0.45 21.79
CA VAL A 173 -2.83 0.40 20.35
C VAL A 173 -4.08 0.38 19.47
N HIS A 174 -5.23 -0.04 19.99
CA HIS A 174 -6.44 -0.29 19.19
C HIS A 174 -6.83 0.91 18.31
N ASP A 175 -7.10 2.07 18.92
CA ASP A 175 -7.65 3.22 18.20
C ASP A 175 -6.61 3.84 17.25
N VAL A 176 -5.36 3.99 17.72
CA VAL A 176 -4.27 4.58 16.93
C VAL A 176 -3.88 3.74 15.71
N ALA A 177 -4.03 2.41 15.81
CA ALA A 177 -3.76 1.51 14.69
C ALA A 177 -4.94 1.48 13.71
N ALA A 178 -6.18 1.56 14.20
CA ALA A 178 -7.39 1.64 13.37
C ALA A 178 -7.38 2.88 12.46
N ASP A 179 -6.78 3.99 12.90
CA ASP A 179 -6.60 5.19 12.07
C ASP A 179 -5.81 4.94 10.76
N ALA A 180 -5.10 3.81 10.64
CA ALA A 180 -4.42 3.44 9.40
C ALA A 180 -5.37 3.04 8.27
N LEU A 181 -6.66 2.86 8.58
CA LEU A 181 -7.74 2.59 7.62
C LEU A 181 -8.37 3.87 7.06
N LEU A 182 -8.20 5.02 7.71
CA LEU A 182 -8.80 6.29 7.29
C LEU A 182 -8.52 6.64 5.83
N PRO A 183 -7.28 6.53 5.30
CA PRO A 183 -7.03 6.85 3.90
C PRO A 183 -7.83 5.98 2.91
N GLY A 184 -8.02 4.69 3.22
CA GLY A 184 -8.80 3.77 2.39
C GLY A 184 -10.30 4.04 2.47
N LEU A 185 -10.80 4.37 3.66
CA LEU A 185 -12.18 4.77 3.88
C LEU A 185 -12.50 6.08 3.14
N ASP A 186 -11.63 7.08 3.24
CA ASP A 186 -11.83 8.38 2.62
C ASP A 186 -11.72 8.31 1.09
N GLN A 187 -10.80 7.51 0.56
CA GLN A 187 -10.76 7.19 -0.87
C GLN A 187 -12.09 6.56 -1.32
N THR A 188 -12.63 5.63 -0.56
CA THR A 188 -13.89 4.94 -0.91
C THR A 188 -15.08 5.89 -0.83
N ARG A 189 -15.16 6.77 0.17
CA ARG A 189 -16.25 7.74 0.33
C ARG A 189 -16.26 8.83 -0.75
N THR A 190 -15.08 9.22 -1.23
CA THR A 190 -14.94 10.33 -2.19
C THR A 190 -14.82 9.89 -3.64
N VAL A 191 -14.89 8.57 -3.89
CA VAL A 191 -14.81 8.02 -5.25
C VAL A 191 -15.96 8.55 -6.11
N GLY A 192 -15.64 8.98 -7.32
CA GLY A 192 -16.61 9.53 -8.27
C GLY A 192 -17.05 10.97 -7.98
N LEU A 193 -16.76 11.51 -6.79
CA LEU A 193 -17.01 12.92 -6.45
C LEU A 193 -15.76 13.77 -6.63
N VAL A 194 -14.64 13.34 -6.05
CA VAL A 194 -13.37 14.10 -6.04
C VAL A 194 -12.28 13.35 -6.79
N THR A 195 -12.34 12.02 -6.80
CA THR A 195 -11.31 11.19 -7.43
C THR A 195 -11.93 10.17 -8.38
N LEU A 196 -11.33 10.02 -9.56
CA LEU A 196 -11.61 8.92 -10.48
C LEU A 196 -10.44 7.95 -10.42
N PRO A 197 -10.62 6.74 -9.86
CA PRO A 197 -9.55 5.77 -9.76
C PRO A 197 -9.03 5.35 -11.13
N GLY A 198 -7.72 5.12 -11.24
CA GLY A 198 -7.10 4.71 -12.50
C GLY A 198 -7.65 3.38 -13.04
N ALA A 199 -8.04 2.44 -12.16
CA ALA A 199 -8.64 1.17 -12.57
C ALA A 199 -10.02 1.37 -13.24
N PHE A 200 -10.86 2.26 -12.69
CA PHE A 200 -12.12 2.66 -13.32
C PHE A 200 -11.88 3.23 -14.73
N VAL A 201 -10.97 4.19 -14.86
CA VAL A 201 -10.66 4.80 -16.16
C VAL A 201 -10.09 3.76 -17.14
N GLY A 202 -9.22 2.87 -16.67
CA GLY A 202 -8.66 1.79 -17.48
C GLY A 202 -9.74 0.84 -18.02
N VAL A 203 -10.66 0.38 -17.17
CA VAL A 203 -11.78 -0.48 -17.61
C VAL A 203 -12.73 0.29 -18.52
N LEU A 204 -13.04 1.55 -18.22
CA LEU A 204 -13.90 2.40 -19.05
C LEU A 204 -13.34 2.55 -20.47
N LEU A 205 -12.03 2.82 -20.59
CA LEU A 205 -11.38 2.97 -21.90
C LEU A 205 -11.27 1.62 -22.64
N ALA A 206 -11.10 0.52 -21.92
CA ALA A 206 -10.98 -0.81 -22.51
C ALA A 206 -12.33 -1.41 -22.95
N SER A 207 -13.41 -1.20 -22.17
CA SER A 207 -14.73 -1.78 -22.43
C SER A 207 -15.72 -0.83 -23.08
N GLY A 208 -15.49 0.49 -23.00
CA GLY A 208 -16.45 1.52 -23.42
C GLY A 208 -17.68 1.65 -22.53
N SER A 209 -17.80 0.87 -21.45
CA SER A 209 -18.98 0.84 -20.57
C SER A 209 -18.68 1.40 -19.19
N ALA A 210 -19.27 2.57 -18.89
CA ALA A 210 -19.18 3.20 -17.56
C ALA A 210 -19.83 2.36 -16.46
N VAL A 211 -20.92 1.65 -16.77
CA VAL A 211 -21.60 0.77 -15.81
C VAL A 211 -20.71 -0.39 -15.42
N GLN A 212 -20.04 -1.03 -16.40
CA GLN A 212 -19.12 -2.13 -16.15
C GLN A 212 -17.88 -1.65 -15.37
N ALA A 213 -17.30 -0.51 -15.76
CA ALA A 213 -16.19 0.09 -15.05
C ALA A 213 -16.54 0.41 -13.59
N GLY A 214 -17.75 0.93 -13.35
CA GLY A 214 -18.26 1.21 -12.01
C GLY A 214 -18.38 -0.05 -11.15
N ALA A 215 -18.97 -1.12 -11.71
CA ALA A 215 -19.11 -2.40 -11.00
C ALA A 215 -17.76 -3.01 -10.60
N VAL A 216 -16.79 -3.04 -11.52
CA VAL A 216 -15.43 -3.53 -11.23
C VAL A 216 -14.74 -2.64 -10.19
N GLN A 217 -14.91 -1.32 -10.27
CA GLN A 217 -14.30 -0.40 -9.30
C GLN A 217 -14.87 -0.59 -7.89
N ILE A 218 -16.18 -0.82 -7.75
CA ILE A 218 -16.80 -1.13 -6.45
C ILE A 218 -16.22 -2.42 -5.88
N LEU A 219 -16.10 -3.47 -6.69
CA LEU A 219 -15.48 -4.72 -6.27
C LEU A 219 -14.04 -4.50 -5.77
N VAL A 220 -13.26 -3.72 -6.51
CA VAL A 220 -11.88 -3.38 -6.12
C VAL A 220 -11.86 -2.61 -4.81
N LEU A 221 -12.66 -1.57 -4.63
CA LEU A 221 -12.67 -0.77 -3.40
C LEU A 221 -13.06 -1.59 -2.18
N VAL A 222 -14.09 -2.44 -2.28
CA VAL A 222 -14.49 -3.32 -1.19
C VAL A 222 -13.39 -4.33 -0.88
N GLY A 223 -12.75 -4.89 -1.92
CA GLY A 223 -11.58 -5.77 -1.77
C GLY A 223 -10.40 -5.08 -1.07
N LEU A 224 -10.14 -3.81 -1.39
CA LEU A 224 -9.11 -3.01 -0.72
C LEU A 224 -9.41 -2.82 0.76
N LEU A 225 -10.64 -2.43 1.10
CA LEU A 225 -11.05 -2.27 2.49
C LEU A 225 -10.94 -3.57 3.27
N LEU A 226 -11.32 -4.71 2.68
CA LEU A 226 -11.15 -6.03 3.28
C LEU A 226 -9.66 -6.33 3.53
N ALA A 227 -8.81 -6.18 2.51
CA ALA A 227 -7.38 -6.44 2.63
C ALA A 227 -6.72 -5.57 3.71
N GLN A 228 -7.02 -4.27 3.71
CA GLN A 228 -6.50 -3.31 4.68
C GLN A 228 -6.96 -3.64 6.09
N THR A 229 -8.25 -3.91 6.29
CA THR A 229 -8.84 -4.22 7.60
C THR A 229 -8.23 -5.49 8.19
N CYS A 230 -8.15 -6.57 7.40
CA CYS A 230 -7.50 -7.81 7.83
C CYS A 230 -6.02 -7.60 8.15
N SER A 231 -5.29 -6.85 7.32
CA SER A 231 -3.86 -6.58 7.58
C SER A 231 -3.65 -5.76 8.85
N VAL A 232 -4.47 -4.73 9.08
CA VAL A 232 -4.41 -3.89 10.28
C VAL A 232 -4.79 -4.69 11.53
N ALA A 233 -5.84 -5.52 11.47
CA ALA A 233 -6.23 -6.40 12.58
C ALA A 233 -5.11 -7.36 13.00
N VAL A 234 -4.49 -8.04 12.04
CA VAL A 234 -3.34 -8.93 12.32
C VAL A 234 -2.14 -8.13 12.84
N THR A 235 -1.89 -6.95 12.29
CA THR A 235 -0.82 -6.07 12.77
C THR A 235 -1.01 -5.67 14.23
N MET A 236 -2.23 -5.28 14.62
CA MET A 236 -2.56 -4.96 16.01
C MET A 236 -2.28 -6.14 16.93
N GLU A 237 -2.71 -7.34 16.55
CA GLU A 237 -2.47 -8.54 17.34
C GLU A 237 -0.98 -8.88 17.46
N LEU A 238 -0.20 -8.75 16.38
CA LEU A 238 1.24 -9.01 16.38
C LEU A 238 2.00 -8.01 17.28
N VAL A 239 1.58 -6.74 17.29
CA VAL A 239 2.17 -5.72 18.17
C VAL A 239 1.74 -5.94 19.63
N ALA A 240 0.46 -6.24 19.87
CA ALA A 240 -0.07 -6.51 21.20
C ALA A 240 0.61 -7.71 21.87
N ARG A 241 0.87 -8.79 21.10
CA ARG A 241 1.62 -9.97 21.57
C ARG A 241 3.13 -9.77 21.67
N GLY A 242 3.66 -8.59 21.35
CA GLY A 242 5.10 -8.31 21.39
C GLY A 242 5.94 -9.01 20.33
N LEU A 243 5.31 -9.61 19.32
CA LEU A 243 6.00 -10.23 18.17
C LEU A 243 6.59 -9.17 17.25
N VAL A 244 5.91 -8.02 17.11
CA VAL A 244 6.42 -6.81 16.46
C VAL A 244 6.71 -5.77 17.54
N ARG A 245 7.99 -5.41 17.70
CA ARG A 245 8.52 -4.49 18.72
C ARG A 245 9.75 -3.72 18.21
N ARG A 246 10.12 -2.64 18.90
CA ARG A 246 11.34 -1.86 18.63
C ARG A 246 12.56 -2.48 19.29
#